data_AF-A0A7Y2HTV1-F1
#
_entry.id   AF-A0A7Y2HTV1-F1
#
_cell.length_a   1.000
_cell.length_b   1.000
_cell.length_c   1.000
_cell.angle_alpha   90.00
_cell.angle_beta   90.00
_cell.angle_gamma   90.00
#
_symmetry.space_group_name_H-M   'P 1'
#
loop_
_entity.id
_entity.type
_entity.pdbx_description
1 polymer ?
#
loop_
_entity_poly.entity_id
_entity_poly.type
_entity_poly.pdbx_seq_one_letter_code
_entity_poly.pdbx_strand_id
1 'polypeptide(L)'
;DDEKIGVKSTAILFGDADLFIIGGLQLLMLVALVFIGQRAGLGGWYYLSVACAGALMARHQWLARNRTPAGCFAAFLQNHFIGMVVFIGIVLHYTFNPAV
;
A
#
# COMPACT_ATOMS: atom_id res chain seq x y z
N ASP A 1 -9.67 -10.33 23.64
CA ASP A 1 -9.41 -11.77 23.64
C ASP A 1 -7.97 -12.14 23.29
N ASP A 2 -7.22 -11.29 22.58
CA ASP A 2 -5.80 -11.58 22.29
C ASP A 2 -4.81 -11.37 23.46
N GLU A 3 -5.20 -10.62 24.50
CA GLU A 3 -4.37 -10.44 25.70
C GLU A 3 -4.25 -11.73 26.54
N LYS A 4 -5.20 -12.66 26.43
CA LYS A 4 -5.24 -13.86 27.28
C LYS A 4 -4.47 -15.06 26.72
N ILE A 5 -4.01 -14.99 25.46
CA ILE A 5 -3.44 -16.15 24.75
C ILE A 5 -1.90 -16.08 24.64
N GLY A 6 -1.25 -15.03 25.17
CA GLY A 6 0.22 -14.97 25.20
C GLY A 6 0.86 -14.88 23.81
N VAL A 7 0.10 -14.50 22.79
CA VAL A 7 0.65 -14.16 21.47
C VAL A 7 1.29 -12.79 21.63
N LYS A 8 2.62 -12.75 21.77
CA LYS A 8 3.41 -11.51 21.62
C LYS A 8 3.33 -11.07 20.17
N SER A 9 2.18 -10.52 19.78
CA SER A 9 2.04 -9.88 18.48
C SER A 9 2.95 -8.66 18.46
N THR A 10 3.58 -8.42 17.32
CA THR A 10 4.52 -7.33 17.05
C THR A 10 3.96 -5.95 17.44
N ALA A 11 2.64 -5.85 17.63
CA ALA A 11 1.91 -4.72 18.23
C ALA A 11 2.41 -4.30 19.63
N ILE A 12 2.90 -5.22 20.47
CA ILE A 12 3.39 -4.88 21.83
C ILE A 12 4.82 -4.33 21.79
N LEU A 13 5.62 -4.71 20.79
CA LEU A 13 7.04 -4.31 20.71
C LEU A 13 7.25 -2.96 20.03
N PHE A 14 6.32 -2.52 19.17
CA PHE A 14 6.48 -1.30 18.37
C PHE A 14 5.67 -0.09 18.86
N GLY A 15 4.80 -0.25 19.86
CA GLY A 15 4.13 0.86 20.56
C GLY A 15 3.67 1.97 19.62
N ASP A 16 4.27 3.17 19.77
CA ASP A 16 3.93 4.37 19.01
C ASP A 16 4.56 4.48 17.59
N ALA A 17 5.44 3.55 17.21
CA ALA A 17 6.20 3.62 15.95
C ALA A 17 5.59 2.77 14.82
N ASP A 18 4.52 2.03 15.09
CA ASP A 18 3.81 1.17 14.13
C ASP A 18 3.44 1.91 12.84
N LEU A 19 2.85 3.10 12.98
CA LEU A 19 2.41 3.93 11.85
C LEU A 19 3.60 4.43 11.03
N PHE A 20 4.71 4.76 11.69
CA PHE A 20 5.93 5.20 11.02
C PHE A 20 6.56 4.08 10.20
N ILE A 21 6.62 2.87 10.77
CA ILE A 21 7.14 1.68 10.08
C ILE A 21 6.27 1.32 8.89
N ILE A 22 4.94 1.31 9.06
CA ILE A 22 3.99 1.06 7.96
C ILE A 22 4.18 2.09 6.85
N GLY A 23 4.29 3.37 7.18
CA GLY A 23 4.54 4.43 6.21
C GLY A 23 5.88 4.24 5.48
N GLY A 24 6.93 3.84 6.20
CA GLY A 24 8.25 3.52 5.61
C GLY A 24 8.20 2.34 4.64
N LEU A 25 7.50 1.26 5.01
CA LEU A 25 7.29 0.09 4.16
C LEU A 25 6.44 0.43 2.92
N GLN A 26 5.41 1.26 3.07
CA GLN A 26 4.61 1.77 1.95
C GLN A 26 5.46 2.60 0.97
N LEU A 27 6.33 3.47 1.50
CA LEU A 27 7.27 4.23 0.68
C LEU A 27 8.24 3.32 -0.07
N LEU A 28 8.82 2.34 0.61
CA LEU A 28 9.72 1.35 0.00
C LEU A 28 9.01 0.56 -1.10
N MET A 29 7.76 0.18 -0.88
CA MET A 29 6.94 -0.49 -1.88
C MET A 29 6.67 0.40 -3.11
N LEU A 30 6.35 1.69 -2.91
CA LEU A 30 6.18 2.64 -4.03
C LEU A 30 7.47 2.78 -4.84
N VAL A 31 8.62 2.90 -4.17
CA VAL A 31 9.92 2.95 -4.85
C VAL A 31 10.18 1.67 -5.64
N ALA A 32 9.91 0.51 -5.05
CA ALA A 32 10.04 -0.78 -5.74
C ALA A 32 9.14 -0.86 -6.98
N LEU A 33 7.88 -0.40 -6.89
CA LEU A 33 6.96 -0.33 -8.04
C LEU A 33 7.49 0.59 -9.13
N VAL A 34 8.02 1.76 -8.79
CA VAL A 34 8.66 2.65 -9.78
C VAL A 34 9.84 1.97 -10.47
N PHE A 35 10.71 1.28 -9.72
CA PHE A 35 11.82 0.51 -10.30
C PHE A 35 11.34 -0.62 -11.23
N ILE A 36 10.28 -1.34 -10.83
CA ILE A 36 9.66 -2.36 -11.68
C ILE A 36 9.13 -1.75 -12.97
N GLY A 37 8.41 -0.61 -12.87
CA GLY A 37 7.90 0.10 -14.04
C GLY A 37 9.00 0.53 -15.01
N GLN A 38 10.13 1.03 -14.50
CA GLN A 38 11.29 1.38 -15.32
C GLN A 38 11.92 0.15 -15.99
N ARG A 39 12.13 -0.94 -15.23
CA ARG A 39 12.76 -2.17 -15.75
C ARG A 39 11.88 -2.90 -16.75
N ALA A 40 10.56 -2.86 -16.57
CA ALA A 40 9.59 -3.49 -17.46
C ALA A 40 9.16 -2.60 -18.62
N GLY A 41 9.65 -1.35 -18.71
CA GLY A 41 9.27 -0.41 -19.78
C GLY A 41 7.80 0.00 -19.75
N LEU A 42 7.17 -0.03 -18.56
CA LEU A 42 5.76 0.33 -18.41
C LEU A 42 5.55 1.84 -18.61
N GLY A 43 4.42 2.19 -19.22
CA GLY A 43 4.09 3.53 -19.69
C GLY A 43 3.23 4.34 -18.73
N GLY A 44 2.67 5.45 -19.21
CA GLY A 44 1.92 6.43 -18.40
C GLY A 44 0.77 5.84 -17.57
N TRP A 45 0.04 4.85 -18.11
CA TRP A 45 -1.05 4.17 -17.39
C TRP A 45 -0.58 3.47 -16.10
N TYR A 46 0.61 2.85 -16.13
CA TYR A 46 1.19 2.23 -14.95
C TYR A 46 1.59 3.28 -13.92
N TYR A 47 2.31 4.34 -14.32
CA TYR A 47 2.72 5.40 -13.39
C TYR A 47 1.53 6.16 -12.79
N LEU A 48 0.45 6.34 -13.55
CA LEU A 48 -0.80 6.89 -13.03
C LEU A 48 -1.39 5.99 -11.94
N SER A 49 -1.39 4.67 -12.16
CA SER A 49 -1.85 3.71 -11.14
C SER A 49 -0.97 3.71 -9.89
N VAL A 50 0.36 3.85 -10.03
CA VAL A 50 1.30 3.96 -8.91
C VAL A 50 1.05 5.26 -8.12
N ALA A 51 0.77 6.37 -8.81
CA ALA A 51 0.40 7.62 -8.15
C ALA A 51 -0.94 7.50 -7.38
N CYS A 52 -1.95 6.87 -7.98
CA CYS A 52 -3.22 6.57 -7.30
C CYS A 52 -3.02 5.64 -6.08
N ALA A 53 -2.18 4.62 -6.21
CA ALA A 53 -1.81 3.74 -5.10
C ALA A 53 -1.14 4.53 -3.95
N GLY A 54 -0.25 5.47 -4.27
CA GLY A 54 0.36 6.36 -3.28
C GLY A 54 -0.67 7.25 -2.56
N ALA A 55 -1.66 7.78 -3.28
CA ALA A 55 -2.75 8.56 -2.68
C ALA A 55 -3.62 7.70 -1.73
N LEU A 56 -3.88 6.43 -2.09
CA LEU A 56 -4.59 5.49 -1.21
C LEU A 56 -3.77 5.17 0.05
N MET A 57 -2.46 4.95 -0.08
CA MET A 57 -1.57 4.75 1.07
C MET A 57 -1.58 5.95 2.02
N ALA A 58 -1.52 7.18 1.49
CA ALA A 58 -1.63 8.39 2.30
C ALA A 58 -2.98 8.48 3.04
N ARG A 59 -4.08 8.06 2.39
CA ARG A 59 -5.40 7.96 3.03
C ARG A 59 -5.42 6.90 4.13
N HIS A 60 -4.80 5.74 3.94
CA HIS A 60 -4.69 4.71 4.97
C HIS A 60 -3.93 5.23 6.19
N GLN A 61 -2.82 5.94 5.96
CA GLN A 61 -2.03 6.58 7.01
C GLN A 61 -2.86 7.62 7.77
N TRP A 62 -3.68 8.41 7.07
CA TRP A 62 -4.58 9.38 7.68
C TRP A 62 -5.66 8.71 8.54
N LEU A 63 -6.25 7.61 8.05
CA LEU A 63 -7.30 6.88 8.76
C LEU A 63 -6.78 6.21 10.03
N ALA A 64 -5.54 5.70 9.98
CA ALA A 64 -4.87 5.06 11.09
C ALA A 64 -4.20 6.06 12.07
N ARG A 65 -4.13 7.36 11.73
CA ARG A 65 -3.52 8.41 12.58
C ARG A 65 -4.09 8.47 14.00
N ASN A 66 -5.39 8.27 14.14
CA ASN A 66 -6.08 8.34 15.44
C ASN A 66 -5.88 7.06 16.27
N ARG A 67 -5.20 6.04 15.73
CA ARG A 67 -4.87 4.77 16.39
C ARG A 67 -6.07 4.07 17.03
N THR A 68 -7.23 4.28 16.43
CA THR A 68 -8.44 3.57 16.84
C THR A 68 -8.46 2.20 16.14
N PRO A 69 -8.87 1.12 16.83
CA PRO A 69 -9.01 -0.19 16.21
C PRO A 69 -9.86 -0.15 14.93
N ALA A 70 -10.92 0.67 14.94
CA ALA A 70 -11.78 0.88 13.77
C ALA A 70 -11.04 1.52 12.59
N GLY A 71 -10.21 2.54 12.83
CA GLY A 71 -9.41 3.20 11.79
C GLY A 71 -8.35 2.28 11.18
N CYS A 72 -7.65 1.51 12.02
CA CYS A 72 -6.66 0.54 11.56
C CYS A 72 -7.31 -0.61 10.78
N PHE A 73 -8.46 -1.12 11.23
CA PHE A 73 -9.20 -2.17 10.51
C PHE A 73 -9.73 -1.67 9.17
N ALA A 74 -10.23 -0.44 9.11
CA ALA A 74 -10.67 0.17 7.86
C ALA A 74 -9.50 0.37 6.87
N ALA A 75 -8.34 0.82 7.35
CA ALA A 75 -7.13 0.92 6.54
C ALA A 75 -6.66 -0.46 6.03
N PHE A 76 -6.74 -1.49 6.87
CA PHE A 76 -6.43 -2.88 6.50
C PHE A 76 -7.37 -3.40 5.40
N LEU A 77 -8.69 -3.18 5.55
CA LEU A 77 -9.68 -3.64 4.59
C LEU A 77 -9.51 -2.94 3.22
N GLN A 78 -9.15 -1.65 3.24
CA GLN A 78 -8.91 -0.88 2.03
C GLN A 78 -7.57 -1.18 1.36
N ASN A 79 -6.64 -1.87 2.04
CA ASN A 79 -5.31 -2.18 1.49
C ASN A 79 -5.37 -2.98 0.19
N HIS A 80 -6.40 -3.80 -0.02
CA HIS A 80 -6.56 -4.56 -1.25
C HIS A 80 -6.73 -3.67 -2.50
N PHE A 81 -7.28 -2.44 -2.35
CA PHE A 81 -7.46 -1.52 -3.47
C PHE A 81 -6.14 -1.08 -4.07
N ILE A 82 -5.05 -1.05 -3.28
CA ILE A 82 -3.71 -0.73 -3.80
C ILE A 82 -3.32 -1.75 -4.88
N GLY A 83 -3.44 -3.05 -4.58
CA GLY A 83 -3.12 -4.11 -5.53
C GLY A 83 -4.04 -4.07 -6.75
N MET A 84 -5.33 -3.82 -6.54
CA MET A 84 -6.30 -3.68 -7.63
C MET A 84 -5.96 -2.52 -8.58
N VAL A 85 -5.62 -1.35 -8.03
CA VAL A 85 -5.25 -0.17 -8.83
C VAL A 85 -4.00 -0.43 -9.66
N VAL A 86 -2.95 -0.99 -9.05
CA VAL A 86 -1.70 -1.34 -9.76
C VAL A 86 -1.98 -2.37 -10.87
N PHE A 87 -2.78 -3.40 -10.58
CA PHE A 87 -3.17 -4.40 -11.56
C PHE A 87 -3.91 -3.79 -12.75
N ILE A 88 -4.89 -2.92 -12.49
CA ILE A 88 -5.62 -2.18 -13.54
C ILE A 88 -4.64 -1.34 -14.37
N GLY A 89 -3.67 -0.68 -13.76
CA GLY A 89 -2.64 0.08 -14.48
C GLY A 89 -1.81 -0.76 -15.43
N ILE A 90 -1.44 -1.98 -15.02
CA ILE A 90 -0.73 -2.95 -15.87
C ILE A 90 -1.63 -3.41 -17.03
N VAL A 91 -2.88 -3.78 -16.75
CA VAL A 91 -3.84 -4.20 -17.79
C VAL A 91 -4.07 -3.08 -18.81
N LEU A 92 -4.28 -1.84 -18.35
CA LEU A 92 -4.44 -0.67 -19.21
C LEU A 92 -3.18 -0.41 -20.05
N HIS A 93 -1.99 -0.57 -19.46
CA HIS A 93 -0.75 -0.44 -20.22
C HIS A 93 -0.70 -1.45 -21.38
N TYR A 94 -0.93 -2.74 -21.14
CA TYR A 94 -0.91 -3.74 -22.22
C TYR A 94 -2.09 -3.61 -23.20
N THR A 95 -3.20 -3.02 -22.78
CA THR A 95 -4.37 -2.80 -23.63
C THR A 95 -4.17 -1.64 -24.60
N PHE A 96 -3.61 -0.52 -24.12
CA PHE A 96 -3.46 0.72 -24.91
C PHE A 96 -2.06 0.94 -25.47
N ASN A 97 -1.07 0.24 -24.95
CA ASN A 97 0.29 0.24 -25.45
C ASN A 97 0.73 -1.22 -25.69
N PRO A 98 0.09 -1.92 -26.66
CA PRO A 98 0.49 -3.27 -26.99
C PRO A 98 1.97 -3.24 -27.38
N ALA A 99 2.76 -4.10 -26.75
CA ALA A 99 4.15 -4.31 -27.13
C ALA A 99 4.16 -4.72 -28.62
N VAL A 100 4.68 -3.84 -29.47
CA VAL A 100 5.01 -4.13 -30.87
C VAL A 100 6.25 -5.00 -30.95
#